data_AF-A0A531KCG5-F1
#
_entry.id   AF-A0A531KCG5-F1
#
_cell.length_a   1.000
_cell.length_b   1.000
_cell.length_c   1.000
_cell.angle_alpha   90.00
_cell.angle_beta   90.00
_cell.angle_gamma   90.00
#
_symmetry.space_group_name_H-M   'P 1'
#
loop_
_entity.id
_entity.type
_entity.pdbx_description
1 polymer ?
#
loop_
_entity_poly.entity_id
_entity_poly.type
_entity_poly.pdbx_seq_one_letter_code
_entity_poly.pdbx_strand_id
1 'polypeptide(L)'
;YDTELEQRGGNLSLGQRQLISFARALVADAKILVLDEATASIDSYTEMLIQKALIKLLEGRTGLVIAHRLATIRGADRIIVLQNGEIVESGNHEQLMAKKGLYARLYNMNYASFDDISEEEMGMDAAVGKAT
;
A
#
# COMPACT_ATOMS: atom_id res chain seq x y z
N TYR A 1 6.85 1.44 -30.57
CA TYR A 1 7.35 2.25 -29.43
C TYR A 1 7.33 3.74 -29.79
N ASP A 2 6.57 4.12 -30.81
CA ASP A 2 6.67 5.38 -31.53
C ASP A 2 5.62 6.41 -31.06
N THR A 3 4.83 6.04 -30.05
CA THR A 3 3.86 6.93 -29.43
C THR A 3 4.59 8.03 -28.67
N GLU A 4 4.42 9.27 -29.11
CA GLU A 4 4.96 10.43 -28.40
C GLU A 4 4.22 10.63 -27.06
N LEU A 5 4.99 10.89 -26.01
CA LEU A 5 4.46 11.22 -24.70
C LEU A 5 4.42 12.73 -24.54
N GLU A 6 3.28 13.26 -24.10
CA GLU A 6 3.14 14.68 -23.79
C GLU A 6 3.90 15.03 -22.50
N GLN A 7 4.05 16.34 -22.23
CA GLN A 7 4.70 16.79 -20.99
C GLN A 7 4.07 16.12 -19.76
N ARG A 8 4.92 15.56 -18.89
CA ARG A 8 4.52 14.82 -17.69
C ARG A 8 3.62 13.60 -17.96
N GLY A 9 3.55 13.11 -19.20
CA GLY A 9 2.68 12.00 -19.59
C GLY A 9 1.19 12.35 -19.49
N GLY A 10 0.82 13.56 -19.93
CA GLY A 10 -0.56 14.07 -19.91
C GLY A 10 -1.55 13.21 -20.71
N ASN A 11 -1.07 12.55 -21.76
CA ASN A 11 -1.83 11.61 -22.58
C ASN A 11 -1.93 10.17 -22.02
N LEU A 12 -1.45 9.93 -20.80
CA LEU A 12 -1.51 8.62 -20.14
C LEU A 12 -2.49 8.62 -18.97
N SER A 13 -3.17 7.50 -18.75
CA SER A 13 -3.87 7.26 -17.50
C SER A 13 -2.86 7.12 -16.34
N LEU A 14 -3.32 7.29 -15.10
CA LEU A 14 -2.47 7.10 -13.93
C LEU A 14 -1.86 5.69 -13.89
N GLY A 15 -2.67 4.67 -14.16
CA GLY A 15 -2.19 3.29 -14.19
C GLY A 15 -1.21 3.02 -15.33
N GLN A 16 -1.39 3.65 -16.50
CA GLN A 16 -0.41 3.57 -17.59
C GLN A 16 0.94 4.21 -17.18
N ARG A 17 0.92 5.38 -16.55
CA ARG A 17 2.16 6.00 -16.01
C ARG A 17 2.84 5.10 -14.99
N GLN A 18 2.07 4.42 -14.14
CA GLN A 18 2.59 3.51 -13.12
C GLN A 18 3.23 2.26 -13.74
N LEU A 19 2.59 1.64 -14.75
CA LEU A 19 3.16 0.51 -15.49
C LEU A 19 4.47 0.88 -16.20
N ILE A 20 4.55 2.07 -16.81
CA ILE A 20 5.80 2.57 -17.40
C ILE A 20 6.87 2.77 -16.32
N SER A 21 6.51 3.29 -15.15
CA SER A 21 7.44 3.42 -14.02
C SER A 21 8.00 2.06 -13.59
N PHE A 22 7.15 1.03 -13.50
CA PHE A 22 7.59 -0.33 -13.20
C PHE A 22 8.50 -0.90 -14.28
N ALA A 23 8.18 -0.69 -15.56
CA ALA A 23 9.04 -1.10 -16.67
C ALA A 23 10.42 -0.42 -16.57
N ARG A 24 10.48 0.86 -16.22
CA ARG A 24 11.74 1.58 -15.99
C ARG A 24 12.53 0.99 -14.81
N ALA A 25 11.87 0.66 -13.71
CA ALA A 25 12.52 0.04 -12.56
C ALA A 25 13.08 -1.35 -12.89
N LEU A 26 12.36 -2.14 -13.70
CA LEU A 26 12.84 -3.44 -14.22
C LEU A 26 14.10 -3.27 -15.08
N VAL A 27 14.09 -2.31 -16.01
CA VAL A 27 15.24 -2.04 -16.89
C VAL A 27 16.45 -1.52 -16.12
N ALA A 28 16.23 -0.73 -15.06
CA ALA A 28 17.30 -0.24 -14.21
C ALA A 28 17.93 -1.33 -13.32
N ASP A 29 17.28 -2.49 -13.19
CA ASP A 29 17.69 -3.61 -12.34
C ASP A 29 18.10 -3.22 -10.91
N ALA A 30 17.32 -2.34 -10.30
CA ALA A 30 17.58 -1.87 -8.94
C ALA A 30 17.38 -3.02 -7.93
N LYS A 31 18.35 -3.22 -7.03
CA LYS A 31 18.27 -4.26 -5.97
C LYS A 31 17.29 -3.92 -4.85
N ILE A 32 17.10 -2.62 -4.61
CA ILE A 32 16.20 -2.08 -3.58
C ILE A 32 15.18 -1.18 -4.27
N LEU A 33 13.92 -1.44 -4.01
CA LEU A 33 12.79 -0.72 -4.58
C LEU A 33 12.00 -0.04 -3.46
N VAL A 34 11.75 1.26 -3.61
CA VAL A 34 10.86 2.00 -2.74
C VAL A 34 9.62 2.37 -3.55
N LEU A 35 8.46 1.93 -3.08
CA LEU A 35 7.20 2.04 -3.78
C LEU A 35 6.24 2.83 -2.90
N ASP A 36 5.83 3.99 -3.38
CA ASP A 36 4.86 4.85 -2.72
C ASP A 36 3.50 4.69 -3.42
N GLU A 37 2.56 3.99 -2.77
CA GLU A 37 1.26 3.71 -3.35
C GLU A 37 0.27 4.83 -3.00
N ALA A 38 0.34 5.94 -3.75
CA ALA A 38 -0.68 6.97 -3.72
C ALA A 38 -1.90 6.51 -4.56
N THR A 39 -2.94 5.98 -3.90
CA THR A 39 -4.17 5.57 -4.59
C THR A 39 -4.98 6.78 -5.06
N ALA A 40 -5.05 6.98 -6.39
CA ALA A 40 -6.13 7.70 -7.05
C ALA A 40 -6.97 6.71 -7.87
N SER A 41 -8.17 7.11 -8.29
CA SER A 41 -9.17 6.29 -8.99
C SER A 41 -8.59 5.53 -10.20
N ILE A 42 -8.20 4.27 -9.99
CA ILE A 42 -7.77 3.33 -11.04
C ILE A 42 -8.87 2.27 -11.18
N ASP A 43 -9.21 1.90 -12.42
CA ASP A 43 -10.20 0.85 -12.69
C ASP A 43 -9.67 -0.54 -12.29
N SER A 44 -10.59 -1.46 -11.98
CA SER A 44 -10.24 -2.79 -11.46
C SER A 44 -9.39 -3.65 -12.41
N TYR A 45 -9.50 -3.44 -13.73
CA TYR A 45 -8.70 -4.19 -14.70
C TYR A 45 -7.24 -3.71 -14.69
N THR A 46 -7.04 -2.39 -14.75
CA THR A 46 -5.72 -1.77 -14.63
C THR A 46 -5.09 -2.09 -13.28
N GLU A 47 -5.90 -2.11 -12.23
CA GLU A 47 -5.50 -2.46 -10.87
C GLU A 47 -4.92 -3.89 -10.78
N MET A 48 -5.57 -4.87 -11.44
CA MET A 48 -5.07 -6.25 -11.54
C MET A 48 -3.72 -6.31 -12.28
N LEU A 49 -3.57 -5.55 -13.38
CA LEU A 49 -2.31 -5.52 -14.13
C LEU A 49 -1.16 -4.95 -13.31
N ILE A 50 -1.42 -3.87 -12.56
CA ILE A 50 -0.45 -3.26 -11.64
C ILE A 50 0.00 -4.27 -10.59
N GLN A 51 -0.91 -5.04 -10.00
CA GLN A 51 -0.56 -6.07 -9.00
C GLN A 51 0.36 -7.16 -9.59
N LYS A 52 0.04 -7.68 -10.77
CA LYS A 52 0.89 -8.67 -11.44
C LYS A 52 2.27 -8.12 -11.75
N ALA A 53 2.33 -6.87 -12.22
CA ALA A 53 3.60 -6.20 -12.49
C ALA A 53 4.42 -5.98 -11.21
N LEU A 54 3.77 -5.64 -10.09
CA LEU A 54 4.41 -5.44 -8.80
C LEU A 54 5.04 -6.73 -8.25
N ILE A 55 4.32 -7.85 -8.31
CA ILE A 55 4.85 -9.16 -7.89
C ILE A 55 6.11 -9.50 -8.69
N LYS A 56 6.05 -9.36 -10.02
CA LYS A 56 7.19 -9.61 -10.90
C LYS A 56 8.34 -8.62 -10.67
N LEU A 57 8.02 -7.38 -10.33
CA LEU A 57 9.02 -6.35 -10.03
C LEU A 57 9.75 -6.67 -8.73
N LEU A 58 9.08 -7.21 -7.71
CA LEU A 58 9.67 -7.51 -6.41
C LEU A 58 10.42 -8.86 -6.36
N GLU A 59 10.19 -9.74 -7.32
CA GLU A 59 10.85 -11.05 -7.38
C GLU A 59 12.38 -10.93 -7.37
N GLY A 60 13.02 -11.56 -6.37
CA GLY A 60 14.48 -11.53 -6.19
C GLY A 60 15.04 -10.18 -5.74
N ARG A 61 14.19 -9.24 -5.31
CA ARG A 61 14.59 -7.88 -4.90
C ARG A 61 14.06 -7.54 -3.51
N THR A 62 14.68 -6.55 -2.87
CA THR A 62 14.17 -6.00 -1.61
C THR A 62 13.19 -4.87 -1.92
N GLY A 63 11.93 -5.02 -1.51
CA GLY A 63 10.90 -3.99 -1.64
C GLY A 63 10.55 -3.34 -0.31
N LEU A 64 10.58 -2.01 -0.25
CA LEU A 64 9.90 -1.22 0.76
C LEU A 64 8.64 -0.62 0.12
N VAL A 65 7.47 -1.11 0.52
CA VAL A 65 6.19 -0.67 -0.05
C VAL A 65 5.40 0.07 1.02
N ILE A 66 5.06 1.33 0.72
CA ILE A 66 4.06 2.09 1.45
C ILE A 66 2.75 1.80 0.74
N ALA A 67 1.94 0.93 1.34
CA ALA A 67 0.77 0.37 0.68
C ALA A 67 -0.52 0.97 1.24
N HIS A 68 -1.36 1.49 0.34
CA HIS A 68 -2.78 1.71 0.60
C HIS A 68 -3.62 0.50 0.16
N ARG A 69 -3.03 -0.43 -0.62
CA ARG A 69 -3.76 -1.60 -1.15
C ARG A 69 -3.44 -2.86 -0.35
N LEU A 70 -4.50 -3.42 0.25
CA LEU A 70 -4.43 -4.59 1.14
C LEU A 70 -3.83 -5.85 0.48
N ALA A 71 -4.06 -6.05 -0.82
CA ALA A 71 -3.58 -7.24 -1.54
C ALA A 71 -2.04 -7.34 -1.52
N THR A 72 -1.35 -6.19 -1.59
CA THR A 72 0.11 -6.12 -1.53
C THR A 72 0.62 -6.31 -0.10
N ILE A 73 -0.13 -5.80 0.89
CA ILE A 73 0.22 -5.92 2.31
C ILE A 73 0.22 -7.39 2.76
N ARG A 74 -0.77 -8.19 2.33
CA ARG A 74 -0.91 -9.59 2.75
C ARG A 74 0.28 -10.48 2.35
N GLY A 75 0.89 -10.19 1.19
CA GLY A 75 2.02 -10.96 0.66
C GLY A 75 3.38 -10.52 1.21
N ALA A 76 3.45 -9.52 2.08
CA ALA A 76 4.71 -9.01 2.60
C ALA A 76 5.31 -9.94 3.66
N ASP A 77 6.64 -10.16 3.57
CA ASP A 77 7.39 -10.92 4.58
C ASP A 77 7.32 -10.26 5.96
N ARG A 78 7.30 -8.92 5.97
CA ARG A 78 7.21 -8.10 7.17
C ARG A 78 6.37 -6.85 6.89
N ILE A 79 5.42 -6.60 7.77
CA ILE A 79 4.57 -5.42 7.80
C ILE A 79 4.97 -4.59 9.02
N ILE A 80 5.08 -3.28 8.81
CA ILE A 80 5.36 -2.29 9.86
C ILE A 80 4.15 -1.35 9.90
N VAL A 81 3.51 -1.26 11.06
CA VAL A 81 2.38 -0.34 11.27
C VAL A 81 2.90 0.88 12.01
N LEU A 82 2.66 2.04 11.41
CA LEU A 82 3.06 3.34 11.95
C LEU A 82 1.83 4.08 12.47
N GLN A 83 1.95 4.70 13.64
CA GLN A 83 0.98 5.63 14.19
C GLN A 83 1.73 6.78 14.87
N ASN A 84 1.37 8.04 14.56
CA ASN A 84 1.99 9.23 15.14
C ASN A 84 3.53 9.27 15.06
N GLY A 85 4.10 8.71 13.99
CA GLY A 85 5.56 8.65 13.78
C GLY A 85 6.27 7.50 14.50
N GLU A 86 5.54 6.64 15.22
CA GLU A 86 6.12 5.51 15.95
C GLU A 86 5.65 4.16 15.37
N ILE A 87 6.51 3.14 15.49
CA ILE A 87 6.16 1.76 15.12
C ILE A 87 5.33 1.16 16.25
N VAL A 88 4.03 0.99 16.02
CA VAL A 88 3.12 0.39 17.01
C VAL A 88 3.01 -1.12 16.86
N GLU A 89 3.16 -1.64 15.64
CA GLU A 89 3.16 -3.08 15.39
C GLU A 89 4.15 -3.47 14.29
N SER A 90 4.68 -4.69 14.40
CA SER A 90 5.52 -5.32 13.39
C SER A 90 5.29 -6.83 13.40
N GLY A 91 5.25 -7.44 12.21
CA GLY A 91 5.05 -8.87 12.03
C GLY A 91 4.60 -9.20 10.60
N ASN A 92 4.35 -10.48 10.33
CA ASN A 92 3.66 -10.86 9.08
C ASN A 92 2.14 -10.71 9.24
N HIS A 93 1.39 -10.87 8.14
CA HIS A 93 -0.06 -10.72 8.13
C HIS A 93 -0.75 -11.58 9.20
N GLU A 94 -0.43 -12.87 9.29
CA GLU A 94 -1.08 -13.81 10.21
C GLU A 94 -0.84 -13.42 11.68
N GLN A 95 0.39 -13.06 12.02
CA GLN A 95 0.76 -12.61 13.36
C GLN A 95 0.02 -11.34 13.76
N LEU A 96 -0.09 -10.37 12.85
CA LEU A 96 -0.76 -9.10 13.12
C LEU A 96 -2.28 -9.26 13.19
N MET A 97 -2.88 -10.13 12.37
CA MET A 97 -4.29 -10.48 12.46
C MET A 97 -4.63 -11.16 13.79
N ALA A 98 -3.78 -12.08 14.25
CA ALA A 98 -3.97 -12.77 15.53
C ALA A 98 -3.92 -11.83 16.74
N LYS A 99 -3.11 -10.77 16.67
CA LYS A 99 -3.01 -9.74 17.72
C LYS A 99 -4.29 -8.90 17.85
N LYS A 100 -5.13 -8.85 16.82
CA LYS A 100 -6.35 -8.00 16.77
C LYS A 100 -6.03 -6.52 17.07
N GLY A 101 -4.83 -6.07 16.71
CA GLY A 101 -4.33 -4.71 16.92
C GLY A 101 -4.86 -3.71 15.90
N LEU A 102 -4.19 -2.56 15.78
CA LEU A 102 -4.47 -1.53 14.78
C LEU A 102 -4.41 -2.11 13.37
N TYR A 103 -3.43 -2.98 13.07
CA TYR A 103 -3.35 -3.67 11.78
C TYR A 103 -4.67 -4.38 11.43
N ALA A 104 -5.16 -5.22 12.33
CA ALA A 104 -6.34 -6.04 12.10
C ALA A 104 -7.60 -5.18 11.97
N ARG A 105 -7.70 -4.11 12.76
CA ARG A 105 -8.79 -3.12 12.65
C ARG A 105 -8.77 -2.45 11.28
N LEU A 106 -7.62 -1.89 10.87
CA LEU A 106 -7.45 -1.27 9.55
C LEU A 106 -7.75 -2.27 8.44
N TYR A 107 -7.27 -3.51 8.55
CA TYR A 107 -7.53 -4.55 7.56
C TYR A 107 -9.03 -4.86 7.42
N ASN A 108 -9.75 -4.95 8.55
CA ASN A 108 -11.18 -5.21 8.55
C ASN A 108 -12.02 -4.01 8.10
N MET A 109 -11.62 -2.78 8.46
CA MET A 109 -12.26 -1.54 8.01
C MET A 109 -12.02 -1.30 6.51
N ASN A 110 -10.82 -1.57 6.01
CA ASN A 110 -10.51 -1.46 4.59
C ASN A 110 -11.19 -2.57 3.74
N TYR A 111 -11.71 -3.62 4.38
CA TYR A 111 -12.65 -4.57 3.76
C TYR A 111 -14.05 -3.97 3.59
N ALA A 112 -14.32 -2.85 4.26
CA ALA A 112 -15.54 -2.06 4.22
C ALA A 112 -15.21 -0.59 3.88
N SER A 113 -14.73 -0.33 2.67
CA SER A 113 -14.72 1.01 2.03
C SER A 113 -13.91 2.12 2.74
N PHE A 114 -12.84 2.57 2.07
CA PHE A 114 -11.89 3.59 2.54
C PHE A 114 -12.45 5.03 2.71
N ASP A 115 -13.75 5.24 2.65
CA ASP A 115 -14.34 6.60 2.66
C ASP A 115 -15.02 7.02 3.97
N ASP A 116 -15.15 6.15 4.99
CA ASP A 116 -16.09 6.40 6.12
C ASP A 116 -15.50 6.58 7.53
N ILE A 117 -14.18 6.71 7.72
CA ILE A 117 -13.65 6.94 9.08
C ILE A 117 -13.63 8.44 9.38
N SER A 118 -14.59 8.90 10.19
CA SER A 118 -14.62 10.27 10.73
C SER A 118 -13.57 10.45 11.83
N GLU A 119 -13.02 11.66 11.95
CA GLU A 119 -12.02 12.04 12.96
C GLU A 119 -12.48 11.78 14.42
N GLU A 120 -13.79 11.60 14.64
CA GLU A 120 -14.40 11.32 15.95
C GLU A 120 -14.06 9.91 16.49
N GLU A 121 -13.87 8.90 15.63
CA GLU A 121 -13.56 7.53 16.08
C GLU A 121 -12.12 7.36 16.59
N MET A 122 -11.21 8.28 16.24
CA MET A 122 -9.82 8.27 16.72
C MET A 122 -9.67 8.76 18.17
N GLY A 123 -10.70 9.40 18.74
CA GLY A 123 -10.62 10.08 20.05
C GLY A 123 -11.13 9.30 21.27
N MET A 124 -11.74 8.12 21.10
CA MET A 124 -12.43 7.43 22.20
C MET A 124 -11.55 6.54 23.09
N ASP A 125 -10.34 6.18 22.67
CA ASP A 125 -9.49 5.21 23.41
C ASP A 125 -8.62 5.84 24.52
N ALA A 126 -8.61 7.18 24.66
CA ALA A 126 -7.82 7.85 25.70
C ALA A 126 -8.50 7.89 27.09
N ALA A 127 -9.77 7.48 27.21
CA ALA A 127 -10.56 7.68 28.43
C ALA A 127 -10.85 6.42 29.28
N VAL A 128 -10.51 5.21 28.82
CA VAL A 128 -10.73 3.97 29.61
C VAL A 128 -9.44 3.54 30.30
N GLY A 129 -8.97 4.37 31.23
CA GLY A 129 -7.70 4.12 31.89
C GLY A 129 -7.40 5.02 33.07
N LYS A 130 -8.39 5.35 33.92
CA LYS A 130 -8.18 5.84 35.30
C LYS A 130 -9.50 5.92 36.08
N ALA A 131 -9.76 4.92 36.92
CA ALA A 131 -10.59 5.02 38.11
C ALA A 131 -10.30 3.85 39.07
N THR A 132 -9.15 3.93 39.75
CA THR A 132 -8.98 3.62 41.18
C THR A 132 -8.06 4.68 41.75
#